data_AF-A0A357AMC2-F1
#
_entry.id   AF-A0A357AMC2-F1
#
_cell.length_a   1.000
_cell.length_b   1.000
_cell.length_c   1.000
_cell.angle_alpha   90.00
_cell.angle_beta   90.00
_cell.angle_gamma   90.00
#
_symmetry.space_group_name_H-M   'P 1'
#
loop_
_entity.id
_entity.type
_entity.pdbx_description
1 polymer ?
#
loop_
_entity_poly.entity_id
_entity_poly.type
_entity_poly.pdbx_seq_one_letter_code
_entity_poly.pdbx_strand_id
1 'polypeptide(L)'
;MNLLFEKAKEVTRTLLPVVILVLLLCFTIVDVETDVFIRFIVGSVLLLIGLSIFLWGVDLAMNPIGENMSHEIATSRSPYKIAILSFFLGFLITVAEPDLLILGSQIEESSGGTLNASIIVYLVSIGVGIMVSLGVFRLLRDKPPYNVFMAIAYGIFFVLAFFVSEEFLAISFDASGATTGALTTPFVLAISLGLSKVKGGKNSEENSFGLVGVMSAGPILAVMLMSIISGQKNIQGDVGEYVFAEGVFGPIIKAIPAIFMESLIALLPITILFIIFNFRKFKLAKDDLSGIIKGLLYTLLGLTIFLTAVNSGFMDMGRIIGMEIAKMSNWLLIFIGFLMGLIVVLVEPAVHVLGEQIEEVTSGHIPIKLIRMTLSIGVGIAIALSMVRIVVPEVKLWYFLLPGFATAIWLSFRTDPIFVGIAYDAGGVASGPMTATFVLAFAQGAATLIDTADVLVDGFGVIAMVAMAPVFSIMILGTAFKHKKVEYPAIEKKSIITSHLIEESNMQHDCIMVVVNRGFAERVVDVARQSGATGATIIRGRGTDEHQKVMLPIINIELQPEKE
;
A
#
# COMPACT_ATOMS: atom_id res chain seq x y z
N MET A 1 -22.40 10.21 -11.90
CA MET A 1 -22.57 8.78 -11.57
C MET A 1 -22.59 8.68 -10.05
N ASN A 2 -23.43 7.84 -9.42
CA ASN A 2 -23.41 7.74 -7.94
C ASN A 2 -22.05 7.18 -7.50
N LEU A 3 -21.33 7.90 -6.62
CA LEU A 3 -19.99 7.53 -6.10
C LEU A 3 -19.93 6.06 -5.61
N LEU A 4 -21.00 5.58 -4.98
CA LEU A 4 -21.14 4.17 -4.56
C LEU A 4 -21.06 3.17 -5.73
N PHE A 5 -21.60 3.50 -6.90
CA PHE A 5 -21.53 2.63 -8.08
C PHE A 5 -20.11 2.57 -8.65
N GLU A 6 -19.37 3.68 -8.61
CA GLU A 6 -17.95 3.69 -8.98
C GLU A 6 -17.14 2.81 -8.04
N LYS A 7 -17.37 2.93 -6.72
CA LYS A 7 -16.74 2.06 -5.71
C LYS A 7 -17.13 0.59 -5.87
N ALA A 8 -18.41 0.29 -6.11
CA ALA A 8 -18.84 -1.08 -6.37
C ALA A 8 -18.17 -1.65 -7.61
N LYS A 9 -17.98 -0.86 -8.68
CA LYS A 9 -17.27 -1.28 -9.89
C LYS A 9 -15.78 -1.51 -9.63
N GLU A 10 -15.14 -0.66 -8.85
CA GLU A 10 -13.74 -0.78 -8.43
C GLU A 10 -13.52 -2.05 -7.60
N VAL A 11 -14.34 -2.26 -6.56
CA VAL A 11 -14.32 -3.46 -5.71
C VAL A 11 -14.63 -4.72 -6.52
N THR A 12 -15.61 -4.68 -7.43
CA THR A 12 -15.93 -5.83 -8.28
C THR A 12 -14.75 -6.23 -9.17
N ARG A 13 -14.07 -5.26 -9.79
CA ARG A 13 -12.87 -5.51 -10.60
C ARG A 13 -11.71 -6.10 -9.79
N THR A 14 -11.66 -5.75 -8.51
CA THR A 14 -10.67 -6.26 -7.54
C THR A 14 -10.98 -7.69 -7.13
N LEU A 15 -12.19 -7.93 -6.65
CA LEU A 15 -12.56 -9.18 -6.00
C LEU A 15 -12.88 -10.29 -6.99
N LEU A 16 -13.52 -9.97 -8.12
CA LEU A 16 -14.03 -10.95 -9.06
C LEU A 16 -12.94 -11.88 -9.63
N PRO A 17 -11.74 -11.40 -10.01
CA PRO A 17 -10.68 -12.28 -10.50
C PRO A 17 -10.22 -13.31 -9.46
N VAL A 18 -10.18 -12.94 -8.18
CA VAL A 18 -9.86 -13.88 -7.09
C VAL A 18 -10.99 -14.88 -6.90
N VAL A 19 -12.25 -14.43 -6.88
CA VAL A 19 -13.40 -15.32 -6.79
C VAL A 19 -13.46 -16.31 -7.96
N ILE A 20 -13.15 -15.86 -9.19
CA ILE A 20 -13.08 -16.72 -10.37
C ILE A 20 -11.96 -17.75 -10.22
N LEU A 21 -10.78 -17.35 -9.75
CA LEU A 21 -9.67 -18.27 -9.49
C LEU A 21 -10.10 -19.36 -8.50
N VAL A 22 -10.71 -18.95 -7.38
CA VAL A 22 -11.20 -19.87 -6.35
C VAL A 22 -12.25 -20.82 -6.90
N LEU A 23 -13.23 -20.32 -7.64
CA LEU A 23 -14.25 -21.14 -8.29
C LEU A 23 -13.64 -22.16 -9.26
N LEU A 24 -12.64 -21.75 -10.05
CA LEU A 24 -11.93 -22.64 -10.95
C LEU A 24 -11.24 -23.76 -10.15
N LEU A 25 -10.56 -23.43 -9.05
CA LEU A 25 -9.92 -24.41 -8.19
C LEU A 25 -10.95 -25.39 -7.60
N CYS A 26 -12.07 -24.90 -7.07
CA CYS A 26 -13.12 -25.76 -6.49
C CYS A 26 -13.80 -26.67 -7.53
N PHE A 27 -13.97 -26.22 -8.77
CA PHE A 27 -14.62 -27.04 -9.80
C PHE A 27 -13.66 -28.02 -10.51
N THR A 28 -12.34 -27.87 -10.34
CA THR A 28 -11.36 -28.66 -11.11
C THR A 28 -10.39 -29.47 -10.26
N ILE A 29 -9.96 -28.95 -9.11
CA ILE A 29 -8.83 -29.47 -8.33
C ILE A 29 -9.27 -29.85 -6.91
N VAL A 30 -10.02 -28.98 -6.23
CA VAL A 30 -10.32 -29.09 -4.80
C VAL A 30 -11.79 -29.45 -4.60
N ASP A 31 -12.06 -30.60 -4.00
CA ASP A 31 -13.43 -30.96 -3.60
C ASP A 31 -13.76 -30.30 -2.25
N VAL A 32 -14.78 -29.45 -2.23
CA VAL A 32 -15.16 -28.66 -1.05
C VAL A 32 -16.59 -29.00 -0.66
N GLU A 33 -16.84 -29.13 0.65
CA GLU A 33 -18.18 -29.34 1.17
C GLU A 33 -19.17 -28.27 0.67
N THR A 34 -20.38 -28.69 0.33
CA THR A 34 -21.41 -27.83 -0.28
C THR A 34 -21.71 -26.60 0.60
N ASP A 35 -21.74 -26.79 1.92
CA ASP A 35 -22.00 -25.71 2.87
C ASP A 35 -20.91 -24.63 2.83
N VAL A 36 -19.64 -25.04 2.80
CA VAL A 36 -18.51 -24.11 2.73
C VAL A 36 -18.46 -23.41 1.37
N PHE A 37 -18.74 -24.14 0.28
CA PHE A 37 -18.82 -23.56 -1.05
C PHE A 37 -19.91 -22.48 -1.13
N ILE A 38 -21.13 -22.76 -0.67
CA ILE A 38 -22.22 -21.78 -0.66
C ILE A 38 -21.87 -20.61 0.26
N ARG A 39 -21.28 -20.88 1.43
CA ARG A 39 -20.84 -19.85 2.38
C ARG A 39 -19.76 -18.95 1.79
N PHE A 40 -18.84 -19.48 0.98
CA PHE A 40 -17.87 -18.69 0.23
C PHE A 40 -18.55 -17.78 -0.80
N ILE A 41 -19.57 -18.24 -1.53
CA ILE A 41 -20.29 -17.40 -2.50
C ILE A 41 -21.08 -16.29 -1.80
N VAL A 42 -21.83 -16.63 -0.75
CA VAL A 42 -22.57 -15.65 0.05
C VAL A 42 -21.59 -14.65 0.69
N GLY A 43 -20.50 -15.15 1.27
CA GLY A 43 -19.40 -14.36 1.81
C GLY A 43 -18.80 -13.44 0.77
N SER A 44 -18.50 -13.92 -0.44
CA SER A 44 -17.94 -13.10 -1.52
C SER A 44 -18.88 -11.96 -1.95
N VAL A 45 -20.19 -12.21 -2.01
CA VAL A 45 -21.19 -11.16 -2.28
C VAL A 45 -21.26 -10.15 -1.14
N LEU A 46 -21.29 -10.62 0.11
CA LEU A 46 -21.29 -9.74 1.28
C LEU A 46 -20.00 -8.94 1.39
N LEU A 47 -18.84 -9.52 1.04
CA LEU A 47 -17.54 -8.85 1.01
C LEU A 47 -17.55 -7.71 0.00
N LEU A 48 -18.06 -7.96 -1.22
CA LEU A 48 -18.22 -6.93 -2.25
C LEU A 48 -19.08 -5.77 -1.75
N ILE A 49 -20.25 -6.06 -1.17
CA ILE A 49 -21.17 -5.05 -0.65
C ILE A 49 -20.53 -4.28 0.51
N GLY A 50 -19.97 -5.00 1.49
CA GLY A 50 -19.35 -4.45 2.68
C GLY A 50 -18.17 -3.55 2.34
N LEU A 51 -17.23 -4.02 1.51
CA LEU A 51 -16.07 -3.25 1.09
C LEU A 51 -16.47 -2.01 0.26
N SER A 52 -17.50 -2.12 -0.59
CA SER A 52 -18.00 -0.97 -1.37
C SER A 52 -18.60 0.12 -0.48
N ILE A 53 -19.42 -0.27 0.50
CA ILE A 53 -20.03 0.67 1.47
C ILE A 53 -18.95 1.25 2.38
N PHE A 54 -17.98 0.43 2.80
CA PHE A 54 -16.85 0.84 3.64
C PHE A 54 -16.01 1.91 2.94
N LEU A 55 -15.50 1.63 1.73
CA LEU A 55 -14.68 2.59 0.97
C LEU A 55 -15.44 3.87 0.66
N TRP A 56 -16.74 3.77 0.36
CA TRP A 56 -17.58 4.95 0.17
C TRP A 56 -17.74 5.77 1.47
N GLY A 57 -17.89 5.11 2.62
CA GLY A 57 -17.91 5.76 3.93
C GLY A 57 -16.58 6.46 4.26
N VAL A 58 -15.46 5.81 3.95
CA VAL A 58 -14.09 6.34 4.10
C VAL A 58 -13.92 7.61 3.26
N ASP A 59 -14.35 7.61 1.99
CA ASP A 59 -14.27 8.80 1.14
C ASP A 59 -15.07 9.99 1.70
N LEU A 60 -16.24 9.73 2.28
CA LEU A 60 -17.12 10.76 2.85
C LEU A 60 -16.64 11.29 4.20
N ALA A 61 -15.90 10.50 4.97
CA ALA A 61 -15.47 10.86 6.32
C ALA A 61 -13.96 11.06 6.44
N MET A 62 -13.17 10.02 6.14
CA MET A 62 -11.73 9.99 6.40
C MET A 62 -10.96 10.96 5.51
N ASN A 63 -11.30 11.08 4.23
CA ASN A 63 -10.61 12.02 3.33
C ASN A 63 -10.77 13.48 3.80
N PRO A 64 -12.00 13.99 4.08
CA PRO A 64 -12.17 15.32 4.67
C PRO A 64 -11.50 15.50 6.03
N ILE A 65 -11.54 14.48 6.90
CA ILE A 65 -10.85 14.53 8.20
C ILE A 65 -9.33 14.68 7.98
N GLY A 66 -8.76 13.90 7.08
CA GLY A 66 -7.34 13.90 6.75
C GLY A 66 -6.86 15.22 6.17
N GLU A 67 -7.59 15.78 5.22
CA GLU A 67 -7.26 17.07 4.60
C GLU A 67 -7.22 18.19 5.66
N ASN A 68 -8.27 18.33 6.46
CA ASN A 68 -8.34 19.34 7.53
C ASN A 68 -7.25 19.16 8.59
N MET A 69 -6.94 17.91 8.95
CA MET A 69 -5.90 17.60 9.93
C MET A 69 -4.49 17.84 9.38
N SER A 70 -4.23 17.49 8.12
CA SER A 70 -2.94 17.73 7.47
C SER A 70 -2.62 19.23 7.37
N HIS A 71 -3.62 20.06 7.07
CA HIS A 71 -3.48 21.51 7.05
C HIS A 71 -3.15 22.09 8.44
N GLU A 72 -3.81 21.60 9.51
CA GLU A 72 -3.50 22.01 10.89
C GLU A 72 -2.08 21.60 11.30
N ILE A 73 -1.59 20.42 10.88
CA ILE A 73 -0.21 19.99 11.12
C ILE A 73 0.78 20.89 10.37
N ALA A 74 0.55 21.11 9.07
CA ALA A 74 1.45 21.83 8.20
C ALA A 74 1.61 23.31 8.60
N THR A 75 0.52 23.93 9.07
CA THR A 75 0.51 25.35 9.49
C THR A 75 0.89 25.55 10.96
N SER A 76 0.98 24.48 11.76
CA SER A 76 1.37 24.58 13.16
C SER A 76 2.83 24.99 13.31
N ARG A 77 3.08 26.03 14.12
CA ARG A 77 4.45 26.46 14.49
C ARG A 77 5.01 25.71 15.70
N SER A 78 4.19 24.93 16.40
CA SER A 78 4.60 24.24 17.62
C SER A 78 5.03 22.81 17.29
N PRO A 79 6.32 22.45 17.50
CA PRO A 79 6.78 21.10 17.24
C PRO A 79 6.05 20.08 18.13
N TYR A 80 5.72 20.43 19.37
CA TYR A 80 4.94 19.56 20.25
C TYR A 80 3.54 19.25 19.69
N LYS A 81 2.85 20.26 19.13
CA LYS A 81 1.54 20.05 18.49
C LYS A 81 1.64 19.18 17.24
N ILE A 82 2.65 19.41 16.40
CA ILE A 82 2.92 18.57 15.22
C ILE A 82 3.12 17.13 15.68
N ALA A 83 4.01 16.90 16.65
CA ALA A 83 4.34 15.57 17.14
C ALA A 83 3.11 14.79 17.60
N ILE A 84 2.29 15.43 18.43
CA ILE A 84 1.09 14.82 19.03
C ILE A 84 0.01 14.58 18.00
N LEU A 85 -0.25 15.55 17.12
CA LEU A 85 -1.27 15.40 16.08
C LEU A 85 -0.90 14.30 15.11
N SER A 86 0.34 14.28 14.61
CA SER A 86 0.83 13.23 13.73
C SER A 86 0.81 11.86 14.39
N PHE A 87 1.17 11.79 15.69
CA PHE A 87 1.07 10.55 16.47
C PHE A 87 -0.36 10.05 16.54
N PHE A 88 -1.31 10.88 16.97
CA PHE A 88 -2.71 10.47 17.10
C PHE A 88 -3.35 10.14 15.75
N LEU A 89 -3.01 10.86 14.68
CA LEU A 89 -3.51 10.51 13.34
C LEU A 89 -3.05 9.13 12.91
N GLY A 90 -1.75 8.84 13.02
CA GLY A 90 -1.22 7.51 12.73
C GLY A 90 -1.82 6.44 13.64
N PHE A 91 -1.82 6.66 14.95
CA PHE A 91 -2.37 5.70 15.91
C PHE A 91 -3.85 5.38 15.65
N LEU A 92 -4.70 6.39 15.49
CA LEU A 92 -6.14 6.21 15.40
C LEU A 92 -6.58 5.62 14.05
N ILE A 93 -5.91 6.00 12.96
CA ILE A 93 -6.22 5.43 11.65
C ILE A 93 -5.84 3.94 11.61
N THR A 94 -4.71 3.57 12.21
CA THR A 94 -4.25 2.18 12.26
C THR A 94 -5.11 1.30 13.18
N VAL A 95 -5.62 1.83 14.29
CA VAL A 95 -6.58 1.08 15.14
C VAL A 95 -7.85 0.73 14.36
N ALA A 96 -8.25 1.60 13.42
CA ALA A 96 -9.41 1.39 12.56
C ALA A 96 -9.11 0.58 11.29
N GLU A 97 -7.87 0.11 11.10
CA GLU A 97 -7.47 -0.62 9.90
C GLU A 97 -8.01 -2.06 9.93
N PRO A 98 -8.92 -2.44 8.99
CA PRO A 98 -9.48 -3.79 8.93
C PRO A 98 -8.42 -4.88 8.86
N ASP A 99 -7.37 -4.67 8.07
CA ASP A 99 -6.34 -5.69 7.82
C ASP A 99 -5.55 -6.00 9.09
N LEU A 100 -5.31 -4.99 9.94
CA LEU A 100 -4.68 -5.19 11.24
C LEU A 100 -5.61 -5.89 12.24
N LEU A 101 -6.91 -5.61 12.21
CA LEU A 101 -7.89 -6.32 13.04
C LEU A 101 -7.95 -7.80 12.67
N ILE A 102 -7.96 -8.10 11.37
CA ILE A 102 -7.92 -9.46 10.82
C ILE A 102 -6.61 -10.17 11.19
N LEU A 103 -5.47 -9.49 11.06
CA LEU A 103 -4.19 -10.07 11.46
C LEU A 103 -4.17 -10.36 12.96
N GLY A 104 -4.68 -9.43 13.78
CA GLY A 104 -4.77 -9.60 15.23
C GLY A 104 -5.58 -10.84 15.62
N SER A 105 -6.75 -11.05 14.99
CA SER A 105 -7.58 -12.23 15.26
C SER A 105 -6.89 -13.53 14.82
N GLN A 106 -6.21 -13.52 13.67
CA GLN A 106 -5.44 -14.68 13.20
C GLN A 106 -4.26 -15.02 14.12
N ILE A 107 -3.56 -14.02 14.67
CA ILE A 107 -2.49 -14.23 15.66
C ILE A 107 -3.06 -14.82 16.96
N GLU A 108 -4.21 -14.32 17.42
CA GLU A 108 -4.87 -14.85 18.63
C GLU A 108 -5.31 -16.30 18.44
N GLU A 109 -5.94 -16.62 17.31
CA GLU A 109 -6.37 -17.97 16.94
C GLU A 109 -5.16 -18.93 16.85
N SER A 110 -4.12 -18.53 16.10
CA SER A 110 -2.94 -19.37 15.85
C SER A 110 -2.05 -19.53 17.09
N SER A 111 -2.12 -18.62 18.05
CA SER A 111 -1.38 -18.69 19.33
C SER A 111 -2.12 -19.41 20.45
N GLY A 112 -3.30 -19.98 20.17
CA GLY A 112 -4.15 -20.61 21.19
C GLY A 112 -4.64 -19.63 22.25
N GLY A 113 -4.78 -18.34 21.90
CA GLY A 113 -5.18 -17.28 22.83
C GLY A 113 -4.06 -16.70 23.70
N THR A 114 -2.80 -17.13 23.50
CA THR A 114 -1.66 -16.59 24.26
C THR A 114 -1.40 -15.12 23.94
N LEU A 115 -1.59 -14.73 22.68
CA LEU A 115 -1.46 -13.35 22.20
C LEU A 115 -2.84 -12.77 21.93
N ASN A 116 -3.27 -11.79 22.73
CA ASN A 116 -4.57 -11.17 22.54
C ASN A 116 -4.57 -10.18 21.34
N ALA A 117 -5.58 -10.29 20.47
CA ALA A 117 -5.69 -9.45 19.27
C ALA A 117 -5.71 -7.95 19.58
N SER A 118 -6.44 -7.53 20.62
CA SER A 118 -6.54 -6.11 20.99
C SER A 118 -5.19 -5.53 21.42
N ILE A 119 -4.39 -6.30 22.16
CA ILE A 119 -3.03 -5.88 22.56
C ILE A 119 -2.16 -5.68 21.33
N ILE A 120 -2.18 -6.62 20.38
CA ILE A 120 -1.41 -6.51 19.13
C ILE A 120 -1.84 -5.26 18.34
N VAL A 121 -3.15 -5.04 18.16
CA VAL A 121 -3.69 -3.90 17.41
C VAL A 121 -3.24 -2.57 18.02
N TYR A 122 -3.38 -2.39 19.34
CA TYR A 122 -2.97 -1.14 20.00
C TYR A 122 -1.46 -0.94 20.01
N LEU A 123 -0.68 -1.98 20.27
CA LEU A 123 0.78 -1.93 20.27
C LEU A 123 1.31 -1.53 18.89
N VAL A 124 0.84 -2.21 17.83
CA VAL A 124 1.20 -1.92 16.44
C VAL A 124 0.83 -0.49 16.08
N SER A 125 -0.37 -0.04 16.47
CA SER A 125 -0.84 1.32 16.24
C SER A 125 0.00 2.37 16.96
N ILE A 126 0.51 2.08 18.16
CA ILE A 126 1.45 2.97 18.87
C ILE A 126 2.76 3.10 18.07
N GLY A 127 3.29 1.98 17.57
CA GLY A 127 4.47 1.96 16.71
C GLY A 127 4.28 2.83 15.46
N VAL A 128 3.15 2.65 14.78
CA VAL A 128 2.74 3.50 13.64
C VAL A 128 2.69 4.97 14.04
N GLY A 129 1.98 5.33 15.11
CA GLY A 129 1.88 6.71 15.56
C GLY A 129 3.25 7.37 15.80
N ILE A 130 4.17 6.66 16.46
CA ILE A 130 5.55 7.14 16.69
C ILE A 130 6.25 7.38 15.35
N MET A 131 6.19 6.42 14.43
CA MET A 131 6.87 6.54 13.15
C MET A 131 6.26 7.60 12.24
N VAL A 132 4.93 7.75 12.19
CA VAL A 132 4.26 8.83 11.45
C VAL A 132 4.70 10.19 12.00
N SER A 133 4.79 10.34 13.33
CA SER A 133 5.30 11.55 13.96
C SER A 133 6.73 11.87 13.51
N LEU A 134 7.64 10.88 13.54
CA LEU A 134 9.01 11.02 13.07
C LEU A 134 9.09 11.31 11.56
N GLY A 135 8.25 10.67 10.75
CA GLY A 135 8.15 10.85 9.30
C GLY A 135 7.69 12.25 8.92
N VAL A 136 6.69 12.78 9.61
CA VAL A 136 6.23 14.17 9.43
C VAL A 136 7.34 15.16 9.80
N PHE A 137 8.09 14.93 10.89
CA PHE A 137 9.23 15.78 11.21
C PHE A 137 10.34 15.71 10.17
N ARG A 138 10.67 14.50 9.67
CA ARG A 138 11.64 14.29 8.60
C ARG A 138 11.23 15.08 7.36
N LEU A 139 9.96 14.92 6.95
CA LEU A 139 9.38 15.58 5.79
C LEU A 139 9.42 17.10 5.98
N LEU A 140 8.99 17.65 7.10
CA LEU A 140 9.00 19.10 7.34
C LEU A 140 10.42 19.70 7.41
N ARG A 141 11.42 18.94 7.87
CA ARG A 141 12.81 19.41 8.01
C ARG A 141 13.73 19.12 6.82
N ASP A 142 13.29 18.33 5.83
CA ASP A 142 14.15 17.75 4.77
C ASP A 142 15.37 16.98 5.30
N LYS A 143 15.35 16.56 6.57
CA LYS A 143 16.49 15.90 7.22
C LYS A 143 16.02 14.87 8.26
N PRO A 144 16.67 13.69 8.34
CA PRO A 144 17.68 13.19 7.40
C PRO A 144 17.08 12.83 6.01
N PRO A 145 17.93 12.64 4.99
CA PRO A 145 17.50 12.09 3.69
C PRO A 145 16.74 10.77 3.87
N TYR A 146 15.81 10.48 2.95
CA TYR A 146 14.86 9.39 3.14
C TYR A 146 15.55 8.03 3.22
N ASN A 147 16.47 7.76 2.29
CA ASN A 147 17.30 6.56 2.28
C ASN A 147 18.08 6.35 3.58
N VAL A 148 18.66 7.42 4.15
CA VAL A 148 19.38 7.35 5.44
C VAL A 148 18.41 7.04 6.58
N PHE A 149 17.24 7.66 6.60
CA PHE A 149 16.21 7.38 7.60
C PHE A 149 15.80 5.90 7.59
N MET A 150 15.50 5.37 6.40
CA MET A 150 15.13 3.95 6.24
C MET A 150 16.30 3.02 6.56
N ALA A 151 17.53 3.36 6.17
CA ALA A 151 18.72 2.57 6.51
C ALA A 151 18.93 2.46 8.03
N ILE A 152 18.70 3.54 8.78
CA ILE A 152 18.75 3.52 10.25
C ILE A 152 17.64 2.64 10.82
N ALA A 153 16.40 2.80 10.36
CA ALA A 153 15.27 2.02 10.83
C ALA A 153 15.50 0.50 10.63
N TYR A 154 15.80 0.08 9.40
CA TYR A 154 16.07 -1.32 9.10
C TYR A 154 17.36 -1.84 9.74
N GLY A 155 18.36 -0.98 9.95
CA GLY A 155 19.55 -1.31 10.73
C GLY A 155 19.22 -1.64 12.19
N ILE A 156 18.28 -0.91 12.80
CA ILE A 156 17.75 -1.24 14.13
C ILE A 156 17.05 -2.60 14.09
N PHE A 157 16.21 -2.87 13.08
CA PHE A 157 15.49 -4.15 13.00
C PHE A 157 16.45 -5.33 12.88
N PHE A 158 17.52 -5.15 12.10
CA PHE A 158 18.56 -6.17 11.97
C PHE A 158 19.23 -6.49 13.31
N VAL A 159 19.53 -5.47 14.12
CA VAL A 159 20.08 -5.67 15.46
C VAL A 159 19.06 -6.34 16.38
N LEU A 160 17.81 -5.88 16.39
CA LEU A 160 16.75 -6.44 17.22
C LEU A 160 16.41 -7.89 16.87
N ALA A 161 16.51 -8.26 15.59
CA ALA A 161 16.21 -9.61 15.13
C ALA A 161 17.08 -10.71 15.77
N PHE A 162 18.29 -10.39 16.23
CA PHE A 162 19.11 -11.35 16.99
C PHE A 162 18.53 -11.69 18.37
N PHE A 163 17.59 -10.88 18.87
CA PHE A 163 16.99 -11.01 20.19
C PHE A 163 15.51 -11.45 20.14
N VAL A 164 14.94 -11.61 18.94
CA VAL A 164 13.52 -11.91 18.70
C VAL A 164 13.39 -13.35 18.20
N SER A 165 12.33 -14.07 18.60
CA SER A 165 12.07 -15.44 18.11
C SER A 165 11.47 -15.43 16.71
N GLU A 166 11.50 -16.57 16.01
CA GLU A 166 11.08 -16.67 14.60
C GLU A 166 9.59 -16.37 14.40
N GLU A 167 8.73 -16.71 15.36
CA GLU A 167 7.29 -16.41 15.33
C GLU A 167 7.06 -14.89 15.39
N PHE A 168 7.66 -14.20 16.37
CA PHE A 168 7.54 -12.75 16.50
C PHE A 168 8.20 -12.01 15.33
N LEU A 169 9.21 -12.61 14.72
CA LEU A 169 9.84 -12.10 13.51
C LEU A 169 8.84 -12.08 12.35
N ALA A 170 8.17 -13.21 12.10
CA ALA A 170 7.12 -13.32 11.09
C ALA A 170 5.95 -12.36 11.37
N ILE A 171 5.44 -12.36 12.60
CA ILE A 171 4.35 -11.49 13.02
C ILE A 171 4.71 -10.01 12.88
N SER A 172 5.94 -9.61 13.21
CA SER A 172 6.36 -8.20 13.16
C SER A 172 6.35 -7.61 11.75
N PHE A 173 6.81 -8.38 10.76
CA PHE A 173 6.80 -7.95 9.37
C PHE A 173 5.44 -8.15 8.71
N ASP A 174 4.64 -9.13 9.12
CA ASP A 174 3.25 -9.23 8.66
C ASP A 174 2.42 -8.06 9.16
N ALA A 175 2.61 -7.65 10.43
CA ALA A 175 1.96 -6.48 11.00
C ALA A 175 2.29 -5.21 10.21
N SER A 176 3.52 -5.07 9.70
CA SER A 176 3.89 -3.97 8.80
C SER A 176 2.97 -3.87 7.59
N GLY A 177 2.77 -4.98 6.87
CA GLY A 177 1.92 -5.00 5.67
C GLY A 177 0.43 -4.87 6.01
N ALA A 178 -0.01 -5.38 7.16
CA ALA A 178 -1.40 -5.26 7.61
C ALA A 178 -1.79 -3.83 8.07
N THR A 179 -0.83 -2.93 8.28
CA THR A 179 -1.12 -1.51 8.58
C THR A 179 -1.30 -0.63 7.35
N THR A 180 -1.14 -1.19 6.15
CA THR A 180 -1.15 -0.45 4.88
C THR A 180 -2.30 -0.85 3.97
N GLY A 181 -3.43 -1.21 4.59
CA GLY A 181 -4.64 -1.59 3.91
C GLY A 181 -5.43 -0.43 3.30
N ALA A 182 -6.68 -0.72 2.95
CA ALA A 182 -7.51 0.11 2.10
C ALA A 182 -7.94 1.45 2.73
N LEU A 183 -7.79 1.60 4.06
CA LEU A 183 -8.13 2.82 4.80
C LEU A 183 -6.88 3.66 5.10
N THR A 184 -5.84 3.06 5.66
CA THR A 184 -4.65 3.79 6.12
C THR A 184 -3.80 4.31 4.96
N THR A 185 -3.61 3.53 3.90
CA THR A 185 -2.71 3.90 2.80
C THR A 185 -3.16 5.16 2.05
N PRO A 186 -4.40 5.26 1.53
CA PRO A 186 -4.86 6.47 0.86
C PRO A 186 -4.82 7.69 1.79
N PHE A 187 -5.15 7.51 3.06
CA PHE A 187 -5.15 8.58 4.06
C PHE A 187 -3.74 9.12 4.33
N VAL A 188 -2.75 8.24 4.53
CA VAL A 188 -1.37 8.64 4.80
C VAL A 188 -0.69 9.21 3.55
N LEU A 189 -0.98 8.68 2.36
CA LEU A 189 -0.55 9.28 1.10
C LEU A 189 -1.14 10.68 0.91
N ALA A 190 -2.43 10.88 1.22
CA ALA A 190 -3.06 12.19 1.17
C ALA A 190 -2.42 13.19 2.16
N ILE A 191 -2.09 12.73 3.39
CA ILE A 191 -1.34 13.54 4.35
C ILE A 191 0.05 13.90 3.81
N SER A 192 0.78 12.93 3.26
CA SER A 192 2.12 13.11 2.68
C SER A 192 2.09 14.16 1.57
N LEU A 193 1.17 14.00 0.62
CA LEU A 193 0.95 14.93 -0.48
C LEU A 193 0.54 16.32 0.01
N GLY A 194 -0.42 16.41 0.94
CA GLY A 194 -0.90 17.67 1.50
C GLY A 194 0.21 18.44 2.23
N LEU A 195 0.99 17.73 3.06
CA LEU A 195 2.11 18.29 3.78
C LEU A 195 3.24 18.74 2.85
N SER A 196 3.53 17.96 1.81
CA SER A 196 4.51 18.31 0.77
C SER A 196 4.10 19.59 0.01
N LYS A 197 2.83 19.68 -0.42
CA LYS A 197 2.27 20.85 -1.12
C LYS A 197 2.33 22.11 -0.26
N VAL A 198 1.98 22.04 1.02
CA VAL A 198 2.02 23.20 1.92
C VAL A 198 3.46 23.63 2.22
N LYS A 199 4.37 22.67 2.37
CA LYS A 199 5.79 22.95 2.60
C LYS A 199 6.45 23.61 1.39
N GLY A 200 6.17 23.09 0.19
CA GLY A 200 6.79 23.52 -1.06
C GLY A 200 8.32 23.32 -1.10
N GLY A 201 8.96 23.82 -2.17
CA GLY A 201 10.41 23.80 -2.34
C GLY A 201 10.91 22.80 -3.38
N LYS A 202 12.25 22.69 -3.50
CA LYS A 202 12.90 21.91 -4.57
C LYS A 202 12.65 20.40 -4.48
N ASN A 203 12.38 19.88 -3.28
CA ASN A 203 12.18 18.45 -3.02
C ASN A 203 10.70 18.11 -2.87
N SER A 204 9.78 18.92 -3.39
CA SER A 204 8.34 18.69 -3.22
C SER A 204 7.89 17.35 -3.80
N GLU A 205 8.39 16.95 -4.98
CA GLU A 205 8.08 15.64 -5.58
C GLU A 205 8.62 14.48 -4.73
N GLU A 206 9.87 14.56 -4.27
CA GLU A 206 10.47 13.55 -3.37
C GLU A 206 9.67 13.43 -2.06
N ASN A 207 9.26 14.56 -1.49
CA ASN A 207 8.52 14.61 -0.23
C ASN A 207 7.05 14.19 -0.37
N SER A 208 6.53 14.02 -1.58
CA SER A 208 5.17 13.47 -1.78
C SER A 208 5.10 12.00 -1.36
N PHE A 209 6.22 11.28 -1.40
CA PHE A 209 6.29 9.84 -1.09
C PHE A 209 7.18 9.55 0.13
N GLY A 210 7.06 8.34 0.64
CA GLY A 210 7.87 7.75 1.71
C GLY A 210 7.21 7.75 3.08
N LEU A 211 6.12 8.50 3.30
CA LEU A 211 5.47 8.53 4.62
C LEU A 211 4.80 7.19 4.96
N VAL A 212 4.25 6.48 3.97
CA VAL A 212 3.69 5.13 4.15
C VAL A 212 4.82 4.16 4.51
N GLY A 213 5.94 4.22 3.79
CA GLY A 213 7.13 3.43 4.11
C GLY A 213 7.69 3.70 5.52
N VAL A 214 7.73 4.97 5.96
CA VAL A 214 8.09 5.32 7.33
C VAL A 214 7.12 4.71 8.34
N MET A 215 5.81 4.82 8.08
CA MET A 215 4.77 4.27 8.95
C MET A 215 4.92 2.76 9.14
N SER A 216 5.15 2.01 8.06
CA SER A 216 5.33 0.55 8.05
C SER A 216 6.52 0.06 8.89
N ALA A 217 7.51 0.92 9.17
CA ALA A 217 8.58 0.60 10.10
C ALA A 217 8.12 0.53 11.58
N GLY A 218 6.99 1.16 11.92
CA GLY A 218 6.46 1.24 13.29
C GLY A 218 5.97 -0.10 13.84
N PRO A 219 5.11 -0.84 13.12
CA PRO A 219 4.66 -2.18 13.50
C PRO A 219 5.81 -3.14 13.79
N ILE A 220 6.84 -3.14 12.93
CA ILE A 220 8.02 -4.01 13.06
C ILE A 220 8.71 -3.74 14.40
N LEU A 221 9.00 -2.47 14.69
CA LEU A 221 9.61 -2.08 15.97
C LEU A 221 8.74 -2.46 17.16
N ALA A 222 7.44 -2.19 17.09
CA ALA A 222 6.54 -2.38 18.21
C ALA A 222 6.45 -3.87 18.60
N VAL A 223 6.27 -4.76 17.63
CA VAL A 223 6.19 -6.21 17.85
C VAL A 223 7.53 -6.80 18.27
N MET A 224 8.64 -6.39 17.66
CA MET A 224 9.98 -6.82 18.08
C MET A 224 10.29 -6.42 19.53
N LEU A 225 9.96 -5.18 19.91
CA LEU A 225 10.12 -4.71 21.28
C LEU A 225 9.22 -5.48 22.25
N MET A 226 7.97 -5.77 21.86
CA MET A 226 7.09 -6.61 22.67
C MET A 226 7.70 -7.99 22.90
N SER A 227 8.23 -8.66 21.88
CA SER A 227 8.89 -9.96 22.02
C SER A 227 10.04 -9.92 23.03
N ILE A 228 10.89 -8.89 22.94
CA ILE A 228 12.03 -8.71 23.85
C ILE A 228 11.57 -8.43 25.29
N ILE A 229 10.52 -7.63 25.46
CA ILE A 229 9.99 -7.24 26.78
C ILE A 229 9.20 -8.37 27.43
N SER A 230 8.37 -9.09 26.66
CA SER A 230 7.57 -10.21 27.16
C SER A 230 8.43 -11.43 27.47
N GLY A 231 9.57 -11.59 26.79
CA GLY A 231 10.46 -12.74 26.92
C GLY A 231 9.83 -14.05 26.44
N GLN A 232 8.65 -13.99 25.80
CA GLN A 232 7.96 -15.16 25.26
C GLN A 232 8.73 -15.70 24.06
N LYS A 233 9.01 -17.00 24.07
CA LYS A 233 9.67 -17.74 22.99
C LYS A 233 8.92 -19.04 22.75
N ASN A 234 8.91 -19.52 21.52
CA ASN A 234 8.27 -20.78 21.13
C ASN A 234 6.80 -20.82 21.56
N ILE A 235 6.03 -19.80 21.15
CA ILE A 235 4.58 -19.82 21.36
C ILE A 235 4.05 -20.94 20.46
N GLN A 236 3.73 -22.08 21.05
CA GLN A 236 3.03 -23.17 20.36
C GLN A 236 1.55 -23.03 20.68
N GLY A 237 0.77 -22.64 19.68
CA GLY A 237 -0.66 -22.89 19.72
C GLY A 237 -0.88 -24.38 19.50
N ASP A 238 -1.51 -25.07 20.46
CA ASP A 238 -2.13 -26.37 20.16
C ASP A 238 -3.34 -26.04 19.29
N VAL A 239 -3.13 -26.04 17.97
CA VAL A 239 -4.21 -25.80 17.01
C VAL A 239 -5.09 -27.05 17.08
N GLY A 240 -6.07 -27.03 17.98
CA GLY A 240 -7.13 -28.04 17.98
C GLY A 240 -7.70 -28.14 16.56
N GLU A 241 -8.09 -29.36 16.16
CA GLU A 241 -8.61 -29.61 14.80
C GLU A 241 -9.59 -28.50 14.41
N TYR A 242 -9.31 -27.82 13.30
CA TYR A 242 -10.14 -26.74 12.82
C TYR A 242 -11.55 -27.29 12.55
N VAL A 243 -12.51 -26.96 13.43
CA VAL A 243 -13.88 -27.45 13.31
C VAL A 243 -14.63 -26.55 12.35
N PHE A 244 -15.00 -27.10 11.20
CA PHE A 244 -15.84 -26.41 10.24
C PHE A 244 -17.17 -26.03 10.87
N ALA A 245 -17.54 -24.76 10.78
CA ALA A 245 -18.86 -24.34 11.21
C ALA A 245 -19.92 -24.95 10.28
N GLU A 246 -20.90 -25.67 10.84
CA GLU A 246 -21.99 -26.26 10.07
C GLU A 246 -22.97 -25.19 9.56
N GLY A 247 -23.42 -25.33 8.32
CA GLY A 247 -24.39 -24.45 7.68
C GLY A 247 -23.83 -23.13 7.13
N VAL A 248 -24.71 -22.43 6.41
CA VAL A 248 -24.36 -21.22 5.63
C VAL A 248 -24.63 -19.93 6.41
N PHE A 249 -25.89 -19.69 6.81
CA PHE A 249 -26.31 -18.41 7.39
C PHE A 249 -26.08 -18.31 8.90
N GLY A 250 -26.07 -19.43 9.62
CA GLY A 250 -25.89 -19.47 11.08
C GLY A 250 -24.59 -18.81 11.54
N PRO A 251 -23.41 -19.22 11.00
CA PRO A 251 -22.12 -18.62 11.35
C PRO A 251 -22.06 -17.12 11.03
N ILE A 252 -22.58 -16.71 9.88
CA ILE A 252 -22.63 -15.30 9.44
C ILE A 252 -23.43 -14.46 10.45
N ILE A 253 -24.67 -14.85 10.75
CA ILE A 253 -25.57 -14.06 11.61
C ILE A 253 -25.04 -13.99 13.04
N LYS A 254 -24.44 -15.07 13.55
CA LYS A 254 -23.89 -15.13 14.91
C LYS A 254 -22.66 -14.23 15.08
N ALA A 255 -21.88 -14.01 14.03
CA ALA A 255 -20.67 -13.18 14.06
C ALA A 255 -20.98 -11.66 14.07
N ILE A 256 -22.09 -11.24 13.46
CA ILE A 256 -22.43 -9.81 13.28
C ILE A 256 -22.40 -8.99 14.58
N PRO A 257 -23.01 -9.41 15.71
CA PRO A 257 -23.05 -8.57 16.90
C PRO A 257 -21.67 -8.30 17.52
N ALA A 258 -20.80 -9.31 17.54
CA ALA A 258 -19.44 -9.16 18.06
C ALA A 258 -18.61 -8.25 17.15
N ILE A 259 -18.63 -8.51 15.84
CA ILE A 259 -17.92 -7.73 14.83
C ILE A 259 -18.41 -6.28 14.78
N PHE A 260 -19.70 -6.04 15.00
CA PHE A 260 -20.25 -4.68 15.09
C PHE A 260 -19.66 -3.92 16.27
N MET A 261 -19.55 -4.56 17.45
CA MET A 261 -18.96 -3.94 18.64
C MET A 261 -17.46 -3.69 18.46
N GLU A 262 -16.73 -4.64 17.88
CA GLU A 262 -15.31 -4.45 17.53
C GLU A 262 -15.11 -3.28 16.56
N SER A 263 -15.90 -3.23 15.49
CA SER A 263 -15.89 -2.15 14.49
C SER A 263 -16.23 -0.80 15.13
N LEU A 264 -17.19 -0.77 16.05
CA LEU A 264 -17.58 0.44 16.78
C LEU A 264 -16.43 0.93 17.68
N ILE A 265 -15.80 0.03 18.44
CA ILE A 265 -14.67 0.35 19.30
C ILE A 265 -13.47 0.83 18.48
N ALA A 266 -13.24 0.25 17.29
CA ALA A 266 -12.16 0.64 16.40
C ALA A 266 -12.34 2.06 15.82
N LEU A 267 -13.57 2.44 15.43
CA LEU A 267 -13.88 3.74 14.83
C LEU A 267 -14.16 4.87 15.85
N LEU A 268 -14.50 4.52 17.09
CA LEU A 268 -14.86 5.49 18.11
C LEU A 268 -13.72 6.48 18.45
N PRO A 269 -12.45 6.06 18.61
CA PRO A 269 -11.34 6.96 18.91
C PRO A 269 -11.14 8.07 17.87
N ILE A 270 -11.16 7.74 16.56
CA ILE A 270 -11.02 8.74 15.49
C ILE A 270 -12.25 9.66 15.40
N THR A 271 -13.43 9.11 15.63
CA THR A 271 -14.69 9.87 15.68
C THR A 271 -14.65 10.91 16.80
N ILE A 272 -14.19 10.52 18.00
CA ILE A 272 -14.04 11.43 19.14
C ILE A 272 -13.03 12.52 18.83
N LEU A 273 -11.86 12.18 18.27
CA LEU A 273 -10.85 13.16 17.90
C LEU A 273 -11.42 14.21 16.92
N PHE A 274 -12.09 13.74 15.87
CA PHE A 274 -12.73 14.62 14.89
C PHE A 274 -13.75 15.55 15.55
N ILE A 275 -14.65 15.02 16.39
CA ILE A 275 -15.66 15.83 17.08
C ILE A 275 -15.00 16.93 17.93
N ILE A 276 -13.95 16.59 18.69
CA ILE A 276 -13.20 17.56 19.51
C ILE A 276 -12.60 18.67 18.65
N PHE A 277 -11.96 18.33 17.52
CA PHE A 277 -11.34 19.30 16.63
C PHE A 277 -12.36 20.12 15.84
N ASN A 278 -13.48 19.53 15.44
CA ASN A 278 -14.54 20.26 14.77
C ASN A 278 -15.14 21.32 15.68
N PHE A 279 -15.40 20.99 16.96
CA PHE A 279 -15.90 21.97 17.94
C PHE A 279 -14.90 23.08 18.27
N ARG A 280 -13.59 22.78 18.33
CA ARG A 280 -12.57 23.75 18.75
C ARG A 280 -11.99 24.59 17.61
N LYS A 281 -11.77 23.98 16.44
CA LYS A 281 -10.89 24.49 15.39
C LYS A 281 -11.57 24.55 14.03
N PHE A 282 -12.02 23.40 13.49
CA PHE A 282 -12.48 23.34 12.11
C PHE A 282 -13.78 24.11 11.87
N LYS A 283 -14.75 23.96 12.78
CA LYS A 283 -16.06 24.63 12.71
C LYS A 283 -16.69 24.48 11.31
N LEU A 284 -16.74 23.24 10.82
CA LEU A 284 -17.24 22.92 9.49
C LEU A 284 -18.70 23.34 9.32
N ALA A 285 -19.09 23.63 8.09
CA ALA A 285 -20.48 23.90 7.75
C ALA A 285 -21.34 22.66 8.07
N LYS A 286 -22.65 22.87 8.30
CA LYS A 286 -23.57 21.79 8.65
C LYS A 286 -23.62 20.69 7.58
N ASP A 287 -23.47 21.07 6.31
CA ASP A 287 -23.52 20.14 5.18
C ASP A 287 -22.28 19.23 5.16
N ASP A 288 -21.08 19.81 5.33
CA ASP A 288 -19.82 19.06 5.43
C ASP A 288 -19.82 18.13 6.66
N LEU A 289 -20.28 18.63 7.81
CA LEU A 289 -20.38 17.84 9.04
C LEU A 289 -21.37 16.68 8.90
N SER A 290 -22.51 16.91 8.26
CA SER A 290 -23.51 15.87 7.98
C SER A 290 -22.95 14.81 7.02
N GLY A 291 -22.15 15.24 6.03
CA GLY A 291 -21.40 14.35 5.14
C GLY A 291 -20.47 13.41 5.90
N ILE A 292 -19.64 13.97 6.79
CA ILE A 292 -18.68 13.19 7.59
C ILE A 292 -19.41 12.23 8.54
N ILE A 293 -20.48 12.67 9.24
CA ILE A 293 -21.24 11.79 10.14
C ILE A 293 -21.88 10.62 9.38
N LYS A 294 -22.45 10.88 8.20
CA LYS A 294 -22.98 9.81 7.33
C LYS A 294 -21.86 8.89 6.86
N GLY A 295 -20.71 9.44 6.48
CA GLY A 295 -19.54 8.67 6.10
C GLY A 295 -19.05 7.75 7.21
N LEU A 296 -18.99 8.23 8.46
CA LEU A 296 -18.65 7.42 9.64
C LEU A 296 -19.66 6.28 9.87
N LEU A 297 -20.96 6.54 9.70
CA LEU A 297 -21.99 5.51 9.79
C LEU A 297 -21.84 4.45 8.69
N TYR A 298 -21.60 4.85 7.44
CA TYR A 298 -21.36 3.90 6.35
C TYR A 298 -20.05 3.14 6.54
N THR A 299 -19.01 3.77 7.08
CA THR A 299 -17.75 3.10 7.42
C THR A 299 -18.01 1.99 8.44
N LEU A 300 -18.77 2.28 9.51
CA LEU A 300 -19.12 1.28 10.53
C LEU A 300 -19.93 0.11 9.96
N LEU A 301 -20.98 0.40 9.19
CA LEU A 301 -21.83 -0.63 8.58
C LEU A 301 -21.06 -1.46 7.55
N GLY A 302 -20.30 -0.80 6.68
CA GLY A 302 -19.47 -1.45 5.66
C GLY A 302 -18.38 -2.33 6.28
N LEU A 303 -17.66 -1.82 7.28
CA LEU A 303 -16.64 -2.57 8.02
C LEU A 303 -17.24 -3.80 8.70
N THR A 304 -18.41 -3.66 9.34
CA THR A 304 -19.09 -4.79 9.99
C THR A 304 -19.45 -5.89 8.98
N ILE A 305 -20.04 -5.52 7.83
CA ILE A 305 -20.41 -6.48 6.79
C ILE A 305 -19.16 -7.12 6.17
N PHE A 306 -18.13 -6.32 5.89
CA PHE A 306 -16.86 -6.75 5.33
C PHE A 306 -16.16 -7.77 6.24
N LEU A 307 -15.94 -7.42 7.52
CA LEU A 307 -15.30 -8.32 8.49
C LEU A 307 -16.12 -9.58 8.73
N THR A 308 -17.46 -9.48 8.76
CA THR A 308 -18.32 -10.66 8.85
C THR A 308 -18.10 -11.58 7.67
N ALA A 309 -18.16 -11.06 6.44
CA ALA A 309 -17.99 -11.84 5.22
C ALA A 309 -16.61 -12.52 5.12
N VAL A 310 -15.56 -11.80 5.54
CA VAL A 310 -14.19 -12.29 5.55
C VAL A 310 -14.02 -13.44 6.55
N ASN A 311 -14.43 -13.22 7.81
CA ASN A 311 -14.24 -14.19 8.90
C ASN A 311 -15.13 -15.42 8.79
N SER A 312 -16.30 -15.32 8.18
CA SER A 312 -17.28 -16.41 8.16
C SER A 312 -17.33 -17.18 6.85
N GLY A 313 -16.50 -16.87 5.85
CA GLY A 313 -16.53 -17.63 4.60
C GLY A 313 -15.32 -17.44 3.69
N PHE A 314 -14.80 -16.21 3.58
CA PHE A 314 -13.71 -15.95 2.64
C PHE A 314 -12.38 -16.58 3.10
N MET A 315 -12.01 -16.40 4.37
CA MET A 315 -10.78 -16.97 4.93
C MET A 315 -10.84 -18.50 5.04
N ASP A 316 -11.98 -19.06 5.45
CA ASP A 316 -12.18 -20.51 5.56
C ASP A 316 -11.89 -21.21 4.23
N MET A 317 -12.39 -20.65 3.13
CA MET A 317 -12.12 -21.18 1.79
C MET A 317 -10.63 -21.10 1.44
N GLY A 318 -9.96 -20.01 1.81
CA GLY A 318 -8.50 -19.87 1.65
C GLY A 318 -7.75 -21.00 2.37
N ARG A 319 -8.07 -21.25 3.65
CA ARG A 319 -7.48 -22.33 4.44
C ARG A 319 -7.72 -23.70 3.80
N ILE A 320 -8.95 -24.03 3.42
CA ILE A 320 -9.30 -25.32 2.82
C ILE A 320 -8.55 -25.55 1.52
N ILE A 321 -8.51 -24.55 0.64
CA ILE A 321 -7.77 -24.64 -0.62
C ILE A 321 -6.28 -24.85 -0.37
N GLY A 322 -5.71 -24.16 0.63
CA GLY A 322 -4.33 -24.37 1.06
C GLY A 322 -4.06 -25.80 1.52
N MET A 323 -4.93 -26.33 2.40
CA MET A 323 -4.85 -27.70 2.93
C MET A 323 -4.91 -28.75 1.82
N GLU A 324 -5.92 -28.69 0.96
CA GLU A 324 -6.16 -29.70 -0.07
C GLU A 324 -5.07 -29.67 -1.16
N ILE A 325 -4.61 -28.48 -1.58
CA ILE A 325 -3.52 -28.40 -2.56
C ILE A 325 -2.20 -28.89 -1.97
N ALA A 326 -1.89 -28.55 -0.72
CA ALA A 326 -0.68 -29.04 -0.03
C ALA A 326 -0.67 -30.57 0.05
N LYS A 327 -1.82 -31.19 0.30
CA LYS A 327 -2.00 -32.65 0.30
C LYS A 327 -1.79 -33.28 -1.08
N MET A 328 -2.16 -32.58 -2.15
CA MET A 328 -2.05 -33.11 -3.52
C MET A 328 -0.63 -33.03 -4.08
N SER A 329 0.00 -31.84 -4.04
CA SER A 329 1.32 -31.62 -4.64
C SER A 329 1.95 -30.30 -4.21
N ASN A 330 3.17 -30.38 -3.68
CA ASN A 330 4.00 -29.22 -3.33
C ASN A 330 4.26 -28.29 -4.52
N TRP A 331 4.45 -28.86 -5.73
CA TRP A 331 4.67 -28.04 -6.93
C TRP A 331 3.41 -27.26 -7.32
N LEU A 332 2.24 -27.89 -7.18
CA LEU A 332 0.95 -27.25 -7.45
C LEU A 332 0.69 -26.11 -6.45
N LEU A 333 1.03 -26.31 -5.17
CA LEU A 333 0.96 -25.28 -4.14
C LEU A 333 1.78 -24.04 -4.51
N ILE A 334 3.04 -24.22 -4.90
CA ILE A 334 3.94 -23.12 -5.31
C ILE A 334 3.40 -22.40 -6.54
N PHE A 335 2.93 -23.14 -7.54
CA PHE A 335 2.37 -22.55 -8.77
C PHE A 335 1.08 -21.77 -8.52
N ILE A 336 0.18 -22.29 -7.69
CA ILE A 336 -1.06 -21.59 -7.32
C ILE A 336 -0.74 -20.35 -6.47
N GLY A 337 0.22 -20.44 -5.55
CA GLY A 337 0.73 -19.28 -4.81
C GLY A 337 1.26 -18.18 -5.74
N PHE A 338 2.04 -18.55 -6.77
CA PHE A 338 2.50 -17.61 -7.79
C PHE A 338 1.34 -16.91 -8.54
N LEU A 339 0.37 -17.69 -9.03
CA LEU A 339 -0.79 -17.15 -9.75
C LEU A 339 -1.64 -16.24 -8.85
N MET A 340 -1.83 -16.62 -7.60
CA MET A 340 -2.58 -15.84 -6.62
C MET A 340 -1.91 -14.49 -6.38
N GLY A 341 -0.59 -14.46 -6.19
CA GLY A 341 0.16 -13.21 -6.02
C GLY A 341 0.13 -12.29 -7.22
N LEU A 342 0.21 -12.85 -8.42
CA LEU A 342 0.02 -12.07 -9.65
C LEU A 342 -1.36 -11.40 -9.66
N ILE A 343 -2.41 -12.18 -9.41
CA ILE A 343 -3.81 -11.71 -9.50
C ILE A 343 -4.08 -10.68 -8.42
N VAL A 344 -3.78 -10.98 -7.16
CA VAL A 344 -4.11 -10.12 -6.00
C VAL A 344 -3.51 -8.72 -6.17
N VAL A 345 -2.23 -8.61 -6.54
CA VAL A 345 -1.58 -7.30 -6.72
C VAL A 345 -2.04 -6.60 -7.99
N LEU A 346 -2.31 -7.35 -9.07
CA LEU A 346 -2.76 -6.75 -10.31
C LEU A 346 -4.09 -6.01 -10.12
N VAL A 347 -4.94 -6.52 -9.22
CA VAL A 347 -6.30 -6.05 -9.02
C VAL A 347 -6.47 -5.21 -7.76
N GLU A 348 -5.41 -5.03 -6.95
CA GLU A 348 -5.41 -4.26 -5.70
C GLU A 348 -5.68 -2.75 -5.96
N PRO A 349 -6.74 -2.16 -5.36
CA PRO A 349 -7.08 -0.75 -5.49
C PRO A 349 -5.97 0.19 -5.03
N ALA A 350 -5.32 -0.13 -3.91
CA ALA A 350 -4.28 0.73 -3.35
C ALA A 350 -3.09 0.86 -4.32
N VAL A 351 -2.74 -0.24 -5.01
CA VAL A 351 -1.69 -0.25 -6.04
C VAL A 351 -2.07 0.62 -7.24
N HIS A 352 -3.35 0.64 -7.61
CA HIS A 352 -3.85 1.52 -8.66
C HIS A 352 -3.74 3.00 -8.27
N VAL A 353 -4.17 3.36 -7.07
CA VAL A 353 -4.09 4.74 -6.54
C VAL A 353 -2.64 5.21 -6.45
N LEU A 354 -1.75 4.38 -5.93
CA LEU A 354 -0.31 4.68 -5.90
C LEU A 354 0.22 4.89 -7.32
N GLY A 355 -0.16 4.03 -8.27
CA GLY A 355 0.23 4.15 -9.67
C GLY A 355 -0.22 5.46 -10.31
N GLU A 356 -1.45 5.91 -10.05
CA GLU A 356 -1.96 7.20 -10.53
C GLU A 356 -1.20 8.38 -9.90
N GLN A 357 -0.92 8.32 -8.59
CA GLN A 357 -0.12 9.35 -7.92
C GLN A 357 1.31 9.42 -8.45
N ILE A 358 1.94 8.27 -8.74
CA ILE A 358 3.26 8.23 -9.36
C ILE A 358 3.20 8.87 -10.74
N GLU A 359 2.22 8.52 -11.56
CA GLU A 359 2.08 9.05 -12.91
C GLU A 359 1.81 10.57 -12.89
N GLU A 360 0.97 11.05 -11.98
CA GLU A 360 0.68 12.49 -11.80
C GLU A 360 1.93 13.25 -11.32
N VAL A 361 2.61 12.77 -10.26
CA VAL A 361 3.78 13.45 -9.69
C VAL A 361 4.99 13.40 -10.62
N THR A 362 5.11 12.36 -11.44
CA THR A 362 6.21 12.23 -12.42
C THR A 362 5.84 12.75 -13.80
N SER A 363 4.68 13.42 -13.96
CA SER A 363 4.21 13.96 -15.24
C SER A 363 4.18 12.92 -16.37
N GLY A 364 3.82 11.67 -16.07
CA GLY A 364 3.75 10.57 -17.03
C GLY A 364 5.08 9.85 -17.30
N HIS A 365 6.18 10.25 -16.68
CA HIS A 365 7.49 9.62 -16.88
C HIS A 365 7.50 8.15 -16.46
N ILE A 366 6.81 7.82 -15.36
CA ILE A 366 6.65 6.45 -14.87
C ILE A 366 5.21 5.99 -15.11
N PRO A 367 4.95 5.16 -16.14
CA PRO A 367 3.58 4.76 -16.46
C PRO A 367 3.03 3.76 -15.44
N ILE A 368 1.76 3.90 -15.08
CA ILE A 368 1.07 3.01 -14.13
C ILE A 368 1.19 1.52 -14.48
N LYS A 369 1.18 1.19 -15.78
CA LYS A 369 1.28 -0.20 -16.26
C LYS A 369 2.62 -0.85 -15.88
N LEU A 370 3.71 -0.08 -15.92
CA LEU A 370 5.04 -0.56 -15.56
C LEU A 370 5.12 -0.87 -14.06
N ILE A 371 4.58 0.03 -13.22
CA ILE A 371 4.49 -0.18 -11.77
C ILE A 371 3.67 -1.43 -11.47
N ARG A 372 2.43 -1.51 -11.95
CA ARG A 372 1.55 -2.67 -11.71
C ARG A 372 2.19 -3.99 -12.12
N MET A 373 2.77 -4.07 -13.30
CA MET A 373 3.38 -5.32 -13.78
C MET A 373 4.63 -5.70 -12.97
N THR A 374 5.48 -4.74 -12.63
CA THR A 374 6.69 -4.97 -11.81
C THR A 374 6.30 -5.49 -10.42
N LEU A 375 5.30 -4.86 -9.81
CA LEU A 375 4.77 -5.24 -8.50
C LEU A 375 4.13 -6.63 -8.54
N SER A 376 3.25 -6.91 -9.51
CA SER A 376 2.59 -8.22 -9.64
C SER A 376 3.60 -9.35 -9.78
N ILE A 377 4.61 -9.21 -10.65
CA ILE A 377 5.62 -10.25 -10.85
C ILE A 377 6.45 -10.44 -9.57
N GLY A 378 6.89 -9.35 -8.94
CA GLY A 378 7.65 -9.41 -7.69
C GLY A 378 6.88 -10.12 -6.58
N VAL A 379 5.61 -9.77 -6.40
CA VAL A 379 4.76 -10.36 -5.36
C VAL A 379 4.36 -11.80 -5.68
N GLY A 380 4.07 -12.13 -6.96
CA GLY A 380 3.87 -13.51 -7.38
C GLY A 380 5.06 -14.40 -7.03
N ILE A 381 6.28 -13.94 -7.30
CA ILE A 381 7.51 -14.66 -6.91
C ILE A 381 7.63 -14.75 -5.38
N ALA A 382 7.33 -13.68 -4.65
CA ALA A 382 7.40 -13.71 -3.18
C ALA A 382 6.43 -14.72 -2.56
N ILE A 383 5.18 -14.78 -3.01
CA ILE A 383 4.22 -15.78 -2.50
C ILE A 383 4.64 -17.20 -2.90
N ALA A 384 5.16 -17.39 -4.11
CA ALA A 384 5.72 -18.68 -4.51
C ALA A 384 6.87 -19.13 -3.60
N LEU A 385 7.78 -18.20 -3.24
CA LEU A 385 8.86 -18.45 -2.30
C LEU A 385 8.36 -18.68 -0.87
N SER A 386 7.27 -18.03 -0.47
CA SER A 386 6.60 -18.34 0.80
C SER A 386 6.04 -19.77 0.83
N MET A 387 5.51 -20.27 -0.29
CA MET A 387 5.09 -21.68 -0.39
C MET A 387 6.29 -22.63 -0.33
N VAL A 388 7.43 -22.27 -0.95
CA VAL A 388 8.69 -23.02 -0.81
C VAL A 388 9.14 -23.06 0.65
N ARG A 389 9.03 -21.95 1.38
CA ARG A 389 9.34 -21.87 2.81
C ARG A 389 8.50 -22.86 3.63
N ILE A 390 7.19 -22.92 3.36
CA ILE A 390 6.27 -23.84 4.06
C ILE A 390 6.60 -25.31 3.74
N VAL A 391 7.02 -25.59 2.51
CA VAL A 391 7.34 -26.96 2.05
C VAL A 391 8.73 -27.44 2.50
N VAL A 392 9.71 -26.53 2.63
CA VAL A 392 11.12 -26.87 2.87
C VAL A 392 11.55 -26.37 4.24
N PRO A 393 11.69 -27.25 5.25
CA PRO A 393 11.91 -26.86 6.66
C PRO A 393 13.18 -26.05 6.91
N GLU A 394 14.20 -26.23 6.07
CA GLU A 394 15.46 -25.53 6.21
C GLU A 394 15.36 -24.06 5.76
N VAL A 395 14.34 -23.71 4.98
CA VAL A 395 14.19 -22.38 4.41
C VAL A 395 13.46 -21.50 5.42
N LYS A 396 14.18 -20.55 6.01
CA LYS A 396 13.62 -19.62 7.01
C LYS A 396 13.25 -18.28 6.39
N LEU A 397 12.29 -17.58 7.00
CA LEU A 397 11.86 -16.24 6.57
C LEU A 397 13.04 -15.24 6.44
N TRP A 398 14.01 -15.31 7.37
CA TRP A 398 15.15 -14.41 7.38
C TRP A 398 16.07 -14.56 6.16
N TYR A 399 16.05 -15.72 5.49
CA TYR A 399 16.83 -15.96 4.28
C TYR A 399 16.35 -15.11 3.10
N PHE A 400 15.15 -14.56 3.18
CA PHE A 400 14.60 -13.66 2.18
C PHE A 400 14.57 -12.21 2.65
N LEU A 401 14.06 -11.95 3.85
CA LEU A 401 13.90 -10.58 4.35
C LEU A 401 15.25 -9.86 4.49
N LEU A 402 16.26 -10.53 5.05
CA LEU A 402 17.56 -9.92 5.27
C LEU A 402 18.25 -9.53 3.95
N PRO A 403 18.50 -10.46 3.00
CA PRO A 403 19.15 -10.09 1.75
C PRO A 403 18.27 -9.16 0.90
N GLY A 404 16.95 -9.33 0.91
CA GLY A 404 16.02 -8.48 0.19
C GLY A 404 16.09 -7.02 0.64
N PHE A 405 15.89 -6.75 1.93
CA PHE A 405 15.97 -5.40 2.48
C PHE A 405 17.39 -4.85 2.49
N ALA A 406 18.43 -5.65 2.78
CA ALA A 406 19.81 -5.18 2.71
C ALA A 406 20.19 -4.72 1.30
N THR A 407 19.78 -5.47 0.28
CA THR A 407 20.01 -5.09 -1.13
C THR A 407 19.18 -3.86 -1.51
N ALA A 408 17.91 -3.79 -1.09
CA ALA A 408 17.08 -2.61 -1.33
C ALA A 408 17.67 -1.34 -0.70
N ILE A 409 18.15 -1.42 0.54
CA ILE A 409 18.83 -0.31 1.22
C ILE A 409 20.11 0.08 0.47
N TRP A 410 20.94 -0.89 0.08
CA TRP A 410 22.15 -0.61 -0.69
C TRP A 410 21.87 0.04 -2.05
N LEU A 411 20.81 -0.42 -2.75
CA LEU A 411 20.34 0.18 -4.00
C LEU A 411 19.75 1.57 -3.77
N SER A 412 19.12 1.85 -2.62
CA SER A 412 18.53 3.17 -2.32
C SER A 412 19.54 4.32 -2.32
N PHE A 413 20.83 4.04 -2.11
CA PHE A 413 21.91 5.03 -2.26
C PHE A 413 22.36 5.25 -3.70
N ARG A 414 21.95 4.38 -4.63
CA ARG A 414 22.25 4.46 -6.06
C ARG A 414 21.05 4.86 -6.91
N THR A 415 19.83 4.67 -6.43
CA THR A 415 18.58 5.05 -7.08
C THR A 415 18.25 6.53 -6.88
N ASP A 416 17.39 7.11 -7.71
CA ASP A 416 16.91 8.49 -7.51
C ASP A 416 15.91 8.56 -6.34
N PRO A 417 15.93 9.65 -5.53
CA PRO A 417 15.16 9.72 -4.27
C PRO A 417 13.66 9.48 -4.43
N ILE A 418 13.06 9.91 -5.55
CA ILE A 418 11.65 9.69 -5.86
C ILE A 418 11.34 8.19 -5.91
N PHE A 419 12.15 7.40 -6.62
CA PHE A 419 12.00 5.94 -6.69
C PHE A 419 12.21 5.27 -5.32
N VAL A 420 13.07 5.82 -4.46
CA VAL A 420 13.25 5.29 -3.10
C VAL A 420 11.96 5.49 -2.30
N GLY A 421 11.37 6.69 -2.32
CA GLY A 421 10.07 6.98 -1.70
C GLY A 421 8.98 6.03 -2.19
N ILE A 422 8.84 5.93 -3.51
CA ILE A 422 7.86 5.05 -4.17
C ILE A 422 8.07 3.58 -3.79
N ALA A 423 9.31 3.07 -3.78
CA ALA A 423 9.60 1.67 -3.51
C ALA A 423 9.11 1.25 -2.11
N TYR A 424 9.42 2.06 -1.10
CA TYR A 424 9.02 1.77 0.29
C TYR A 424 7.51 1.96 0.51
N ASP A 425 6.88 2.95 -0.12
CA ASP A 425 5.42 3.09 -0.08
C ASP A 425 4.74 1.90 -0.77
N ALA A 426 5.24 1.46 -1.92
CA ALA A 426 4.73 0.33 -2.67
C ALA A 426 4.78 -1.00 -1.88
N GLY A 427 5.78 -1.17 -1.01
CA GLY A 427 5.88 -2.31 -0.10
C GLY A 427 4.68 -2.41 0.82
N GLY A 428 4.26 -1.29 1.40
CA GLY A 428 3.03 -1.22 2.16
C GLY A 428 1.80 -1.46 1.28
N VAL A 429 1.69 -0.70 0.20
CA VAL A 429 0.50 -0.63 -0.65
C VAL A 429 0.13 -1.98 -1.31
N ALA A 430 1.10 -2.83 -1.63
CA ALA A 430 0.83 -4.13 -2.28
C ALA A 430 0.24 -5.19 -1.32
N SER A 431 0.28 -4.94 -0.01
CA SER A 431 -0.14 -5.88 1.03
C SER A 431 -1.59 -5.63 1.47
N GLY A 432 -2.50 -5.46 0.51
CA GLY A 432 -3.89 -5.08 0.78
C GLY A 432 -4.77 -6.18 1.38
N PRO A 433 -6.09 -5.93 1.50
CA PRO A 433 -7.02 -6.77 2.26
C PRO A 433 -7.08 -8.21 1.77
N MET A 434 -6.89 -8.43 0.47
CA MET A 434 -6.91 -9.77 -0.12
C MET A 434 -5.70 -10.61 0.28
N THR A 435 -4.56 -9.97 0.50
CA THR A 435 -3.34 -10.63 0.99
C THR A 435 -3.50 -10.99 2.47
N ALA A 436 -3.96 -10.05 3.29
CA ALA A 436 -4.15 -10.26 4.73
C ALA A 436 -5.24 -11.30 5.07
N THR A 437 -6.23 -11.46 4.18
CA THR A 437 -7.32 -12.41 4.34
C THR A 437 -7.03 -13.73 3.66
N PHE A 438 -7.06 -13.77 2.33
CA PHE A 438 -7.09 -15.01 1.57
C PHE A 438 -5.72 -15.64 1.39
N VAL A 439 -4.70 -14.84 1.05
CA VAL A 439 -3.33 -15.35 0.85
C VAL A 439 -2.75 -15.87 2.16
N LEU A 440 -2.91 -15.12 3.26
CA LEU A 440 -2.45 -15.56 4.58
C LEU A 440 -3.20 -16.82 5.04
N ALA A 441 -4.53 -16.85 4.91
CA ALA A 441 -5.33 -18.04 5.20
C ALA A 441 -4.92 -19.25 4.36
N PHE A 442 -4.64 -19.06 3.07
CA PHE A 442 -4.13 -20.09 2.17
C PHE A 442 -2.77 -20.64 2.62
N ALA A 443 -1.86 -19.76 3.02
CA ALA A 443 -0.55 -20.14 3.56
C ALA A 443 -0.67 -20.90 4.89
N GLN A 444 -1.53 -20.42 5.81
CA GLN A 444 -1.81 -21.11 7.08
C GLN A 444 -2.40 -22.49 6.83
N GLY A 445 -3.38 -22.62 5.93
CA GLY A 445 -3.96 -23.92 5.58
C GLY A 445 -2.91 -24.88 5.01
N ALA A 446 -2.02 -24.41 4.15
CA ALA A 446 -0.92 -25.23 3.66
C ALA A 446 0.03 -25.66 4.79
N ALA A 447 0.37 -24.75 5.72
CA ALA A 447 1.22 -25.06 6.86
C ALA A 447 0.60 -26.08 7.84
N THR A 448 -0.73 -26.07 8.02
CA THR A 448 -1.43 -27.05 8.87
C THR A 448 -1.28 -28.49 8.40
N LEU A 449 -1.11 -28.72 7.09
CA LEU A 449 -1.07 -30.07 6.49
C LEU A 449 0.34 -30.61 6.29
N ILE A 450 1.36 -29.75 6.29
CA ILE A 450 2.74 -30.16 6.12
C ILE A 450 3.32 -30.45 7.51
N ASP A 451 3.58 -31.72 7.82
CA ASP A 451 4.03 -32.18 9.14
C ASP A 451 5.26 -31.45 9.71
N THR A 452 6.10 -30.91 8.81
CA THR A 452 7.32 -30.21 9.18
C THR A 452 7.15 -28.69 9.35
N ALA A 453 5.97 -28.15 9.06
CA ALA A 453 5.68 -26.72 9.11
C ALA A 453 4.96 -26.35 10.41
N ASP A 454 5.28 -25.17 10.94
CA ASP A 454 4.59 -24.57 12.07
C ASP A 454 3.71 -23.40 11.57
N VAL A 455 2.45 -23.35 11.97
CA VAL A 455 1.52 -22.32 11.47
C VAL A 455 1.95 -20.90 11.88
N LEU A 456 2.52 -20.71 13.08
CA LEU A 456 2.98 -19.42 13.58
C LEU A 456 4.32 -18.98 12.97
N VAL A 457 5.19 -19.93 12.60
CA VAL A 457 6.49 -19.63 11.97
C VAL A 457 6.40 -19.57 10.45
N ASP A 458 5.77 -20.57 9.86
CA ASP A 458 5.75 -20.83 8.41
C ASP A 458 4.43 -20.39 7.76
N GLY A 459 3.32 -20.35 8.49
CA GLY A 459 2.07 -19.76 8.00
C GLY A 459 2.13 -18.24 7.95
N PHE A 460 2.67 -17.59 9.00
CA PHE A 460 2.95 -16.14 9.01
C PHE A 460 4.27 -15.80 8.32
N GLY A 461 4.46 -14.56 7.92
CA GLY A 461 5.60 -14.06 7.14
C GLY A 461 5.34 -14.04 5.64
N VAL A 462 4.16 -14.47 5.19
CA VAL A 462 3.77 -14.33 3.78
C VAL A 462 3.50 -12.87 3.44
N ILE A 463 2.84 -12.12 4.33
CA ILE A 463 2.62 -10.69 4.15
C ILE A 463 3.96 -9.95 4.18
N ALA A 464 4.91 -10.37 5.02
CA ALA A 464 6.28 -9.84 5.04
C ALA A 464 7.00 -9.97 3.69
N MET A 465 6.86 -11.13 3.05
CA MET A 465 7.41 -11.40 1.71
C MET A 465 6.73 -10.53 0.64
N VAL A 466 5.41 -10.40 0.73
CA VAL A 466 4.61 -9.52 -0.15
C VAL A 466 5.00 -8.06 0.04
N ALA A 467 5.32 -7.62 1.25
CA ALA A 467 5.72 -6.25 1.53
C ALA A 467 7.16 -5.95 1.07
N MET A 468 8.07 -6.91 1.18
CA MET A 468 9.47 -6.75 0.75
C MET A 468 9.62 -6.72 -0.78
N ALA A 469 8.85 -7.54 -1.51
CA ALA A 469 9.00 -7.69 -2.95
C ALA A 469 8.80 -6.41 -3.79
N PRO A 470 7.79 -5.55 -3.53
CA PRO A 470 7.66 -4.23 -4.13
C PRO A 470 8.87 -3.33 -3.88
N VAL A 471 9.36 -3.30 -2.63
CA VAL A 471 10.51 -2.48 -2.26
C VAL A 471 11.70 -2.90 -3.10
N PHE A 472 11.97 -4.21 -3.17
CA PHE A 472 13.07 -4.76 -3.94
C PHE A 472 12.90 -4.54 -5.46
N SER A 473 11.73 -4.86 -6.02
CA SER A 473 11.48 -4.82 -7.46
C SER A 473 11.47 -3.39 -8.01
N ILE A 474 10.85 -2.43 -7.31
CA ILE A 474 10.88 -1.01 -7.69
C ILE A 474 12.28 -0.40 -7.50
N MET A 475 13.05 -0.83 -6.50
CA MET A 475 14.43 -0.34 -6.34
C MET A 475 15.33 -0.80 -7.49
N ILE A 476 15.16 -2.04 -7.97
CA ILE A 476 15.82 -2.54 -9.19
C ILE A 476 15.39 -1.70 -10.39
N LEU A 477 14.09 -1.46 -10.55
CA LEU A 477 13.55 -0.66 -11.64
C LEU A 477 14.14 0.76 -11.63
N GLY A 478 14.11 1.45 -10.49
CA GLY A 478 14.66 2.80 -10.35
C GLY A 478 16.16 2.86 -10.60
N THR A 479 16.91 1.82 -10.17
CA THR A 479 18.35 1.73 -10.48
C THR A 479 18.57 1.58 -11.99
N ALA A 480 17.76 0.76 -12.67
CA ALA A 480 17.86 0.56 -14.11
C ALA A 480 17.52 1.84 -14.91
N PHE A 481 16.55 2.63 -14.42
CA PHE A 481 16.16 3.91 -15.03
C PHE A 481 17.31 4.92 -14.99
N LYS A 482 17.97 5.09 -13.85
CA LYS A 482 19.06 6.06 -13.68
C LYS A 482 20.24 5.86 -14.64
N HIS A 483 20.51 4.61 -15.02
CA HIS A 483 21.65 4.29 -15.90
C HIS A 483 21.36 4.52 -17.38
N LYS A 484 20.10 4.74 -17.78
CA LYS A 484 19.76 5.04 -19.17
C LYS A 484 19.74 6.55 -19.41
N LYS A 485 20.86 7.07 -19.91
CA LYS A 485 20.88 8.39 -20.54
C LYS A 485 19.93 8.39 -21.74
N VAL A 486 19.04 9.37 -21.79
CA VAL A 486 18.26 9.68 -22.98
C VAL A 486 19.25 10.05 -24.09
N GLU A 487 19.46 9.12 -25.02
CA GLU A 487 20.25 9.39 -26.22
C GLU A 487 19.44 10.30 -27.11
N TYR A 488 19.80 11.58 -27.16
CA TYR A 488 19.16 12.53 -28.07
C TYR A 488 19.51 12.10 -29.51
N PRO A 489 18.53 11.75 -30.36
CA PRO A 489 18.81 11.66 -31.78
C PRO A 489 19.37 13.02 -32.22
N ALA A 490 20.54 13.00 -32.87
CA ALA A 490 21.14 14.20 -33.42
C ALA A 490 20.08 14.89 -34.27
N ILE A 491 19.74 16.14 -33.92
CA ILE A 491 18.81 16.94 -34.70
C ILE A 491 19.40 17.04 -36.11
N GLU A 492 18.86 16.27 -37.06
CA GLU A 492 19.09 16.56 -38.47
C GLU A 492 18.65 18.00 -38.67
N LYS A 493 19.59 18.86 -39.07
CA LYS A 493 19.29 20.21 -39.53
C LYS A 493 18.36 20.08 -40.74
N LYS A 494 17.05 20.00 -40.52
CA LYS A 494 16.09 20.34 -41.56
C LYS A 494 16.40 21.78 -41.94
N SER A 495 16.68 22.00 -43.22
CA SER A 495 16.81 23.33 -43.79
C SER A 495 15.59 24.13 -43.37
N ILE A 496 15.82 25.33 -42.83
CA ILE A 496 14.76 26.28 -42.53
C ILE A 496 14.02 26.52 -43.85
N ILE A 497 12.86 25.91 -44.02
CA ILE A 497 11.92 26.30 -45.08
C ILE A 497 11.25 27.53 -44.51
N THR A 498 11.68 28.70 -44.98
CA THR A 498 10.98 29.96 -44.71
C THR A 498 9.57 29.80 -45.28
N SER A 499 8.58 29.58 -44.42
CA SER A 499 7.20 29.50 -44.85
C SER A 499 6.79 30.88 -45.35
N HIS A 500 6.57 31.01 -46.66
CA HIS A 500 5.78 32.09 -47.23
C HIS A 500 4.33 31.92 -46.77
N LEU A 501 4.01 32.43 -45.59
CA LEU A 501 2.64 32.69 -45.16
C LEU A 501 2.62 34.10 -44.57
N ILE A 502 2.50 35.07 -45.47
CA ILE A 502 1.89 36.36 -45.14
C ILE A 502 0.43 36.20 -45.60
N GLU A 503 -0.42 35.72 -44.71
CA GLU A 503 -1.81 36.15 -44.71
C GLU A 503 -1.96 37.07 -43.50
N GLU A 504 -2.30 38.32 -43.78
CA GLU A 504 -2.50 39.39 -42.80
C GLU A 504 -3.63 39.03 -41.83
N SER A 505 -3.28 38.33 -40.76
CA SER A 505 -4.06 38.29 -39.53
C SER A 505 -3.90 39.64 -38.85
N ASN A 506 -4.98 40.42 -38.82
CA ASN A 506 -5.04 41.76 -38.23
C ASN A 506 -5.06 41.69 -36.67
N MET A 507 -4.14 40.93 -36.07
CA MET A 507 -3.92 40.89 -34.64
C MET A 507 -2.82 41.88 -34.27
N GLN A 508 -3.12 42.81 -33.37
CA GLN A 508 -2.14 43.82 -32.91
C GLN A 508 -0.93 43.21 -32.18
N HIS A 509 -0.99 41.93 -31.78
CA HIS A 509 0.05 41.25 -31.03
C HIS A 509 0.06 39.75 -31.35
N ASP A 510 1.24 39.18 -31.57
CA ASP A 510 1.47 37.74 -31.69
C ASP A 510 2.17 37.19 -30.44
N CYS A 511 1.70 36.04 -29.95
CA CYS A 511 2.33 35.32 -28.84
C CYS A 511 3.00 34.05 -29.35
N ILE A 512 4.33 33.96 -29.22
CA ILE A 512 5.11 32.78 -29.59
C ILE A 512 5.48 32.02 -28.31
N MET A 513 4.97 30.79 -28.16
CA MET A 513 5.35 29.88 -27.08
C MET A 513 6.31 28.82 -27.60
N VAL A 514 7.45 28.64 -26.91
CA VAL A 514 8.44 27.60 -27.23
C VAL A 514 8.85 26.89 -25.95
N VAL A 515 8.78 25.55 -25.97
CA VAL A 515 9.32 24.70 -24.91
C VAL A 515 10.79 24.41 -25.24
N VAL A 516 11.69 24.74 -24.32
CA VAL A 516 13.14 24.55 -24.51
C VAL A 516 13.77 23.88 -23.30
N ASN A 517 14.78 23.05 -23.56
CA ASN A 517 15.51 22.35 -22.50
C ASN A 517 16.18 23.34 -21.54
N ARG A 518 16.32 22.91 -20.28
CA ARG A 518 16.99 23.65 -19.21
C ARG A 518 18.37 24.13 -19.65
N GLY A 519 18.64 25.41 -19.37
CA GLY A 519 19.90 26.07 -19.70
C GLY A 519 19.89 26.78 -21.07
N PHE A 520 18.87 26.58 -21.91
CA PHE A 520 18.77 27.26 -23.21
C PHE A 520 17.82 28.46 -23.22
N ALA A 521 17.05 28.68 -22.15
CA ALA A 521 16.03 29.74 -22.09
C ALA A 521 16.60 31.14 -22.36
N GLU A 522 17.73 31.51 -21.75
CA GLU A 522 18.36 32.83 -21.98
C GLU A 522 18.76 33.03 -23.44
N ARG A 523 19.40 32.01 -24.02
CA ARG A 523 19.85 32.04 -25.42
C ARG A 523 18.67 32.16 -26.40
N VAL A 524 17.53 31.55 -26.08
CA VAL A 524 16.30 31.66 -26.89
C VAL A 524 15.69 33.05 -26.78
N VAL A 525 15.68 33.63 -25.57
CA VAL A 525 15.23 35.01 -25.36
C VAL A 525 16.12 36.01 -26.10
N ASP A 526 17.44 35.80 -26.10
CA ASP A 526 18.38 36.66 -26.82
C ASP A 526 18.12 36.62 -28.34
N VAL A 527 17.92 35.43 -28.90
CA VAL A 527 17.57 35.27 -30.32
C VAL A 527 16.22 35.91 -30.63
N ALA A 528 15.20 35.70 -29.78
CA ALA A 528 13.88 36.29 -29.98
C ALA A 528 13.93 37.83 -29.97
N ARG A 529 14.71 38.43 -29.06
CA ARG A 529 14.93 39.89 -29.02
C ARG A 529 15.65 40.39 -30.26
N GLN A 530 16.69 39.69 -30.72
CA GLN A 530 17.39 40.03 -31.97
C GLN A 530 16.45 39.96 -33.19
N SER A 531 15.44 39.10 -33.15
CA SER A 531 14.41 38.97 -34.19
C SER A 531 13.22 39.92 -34.02
N GLY A 532 13.26 40.86 -33.07
CA GLY A 532 12.24 41.91 -32.93
C GLY A 532 11.18 41.68 -31.84
N ALA A 533 11.33 40.67 -30.97
CA ALA A 533 10.42 40.47 -29.85
C ALA A 533 10.55 41.61 -28.82
N THR A 534 9.41 42.22 -28.45
CA THR A 534 9.33 43.34 -27.50
C THR A 534 9.36 42.92 -26.04
N GLY A 535 9.12 41.64 -25.74
CA GLY A 535 9.14 41.07 -24.39
C GLY A 535 9.25 39.55 -24.42
N ALA A 536 9.71 38.97 -23.31
CA ALA A 536 9.76 37.52 -23.13
C ALA A 536 9.57 37.16 -21.66
N THR A 537 8.83 36.09 -21.40
CA THR A 537 8.62 35.53 -20.07
C THR A 537 9.19 34.12 -20.05
N ILE A 538 10.13 33.85 -19.15
CA ILE A 538 10.64 32.49 -18.93
C ILE A 538 9.76 31.83 -17.88
N ILE A 539 8.99 30.85 -18.30
CA ILE A 539 8.21 29.99 -17.40
C ILE A 539 9.01 28.71 -17.23
N ARG A 540 9.38 28.38 -15.99
CA ARG A 540 9.96 27.08 -15.67
C ARG A 540 8.81 26.09 -15.52
N GLY A 541 8.82 25.06 -16.35
CA GLY A 541 7.90 23.94 -16.29
C GLY A 541 8.67 22.65 -16.57
N ARG A 542 8.09 21.53 -16.17
CA ARG A 542 8.53 20.20 -16.57
C ARG A 542 7.41 19.58 -17.39
N GLY A 543 7.76 18.75 -18.35
CA GLY A 543 6.78 18.08 -19.20
C GLY A 543 7.42 16.94 -19.97
N THR A 544 6.58 16.03 -20.44
CA THR A 544 7.00 14.93 -21.32
C THR A 544 6.67 15.27 -22.77
N ASP A 545 7.48 14.76 -23.69
CA ASP A 545 7.27 14.94 -25.12
C ASP A 545 6.52 13.72 -25.68
N GLU A 546 5.32 13.91 -26.23
CA GLU A 546 4.53 12.82 -26.86
C GLU A 546 5.28 12.14 -28.01
N HIS A 547 6.30 12.79 -28.59
CA HIS A 547 7.01 12.32 -29.78
C HIS A 547 8.38 11.66 -29.50
N GLN A 548 8.85 11.63 -28.25
CA GLN A 548 10.12 10.97 -27.90
C GLN A 548 9.87 9.71 -27.08
N LYS A 549 10.18 8.55 -27.69
CA LYS A 549 9.96 7.23 -27.09
C LYS A 549 11.30 6.56 -26.81
N VAL A 550 11.56 6.21 -25.55
CA VAL A 550 12.67 5.34 -25.15
C VAL A 550 12.12 3.93 -24.93
N MET A 551 12.60 2.97 -25.72
CA MET A 551 12.23 1.56 -25.58
C MET A 551 13.04 0.90 -24.45
N LEU A 552 12.37 0.25 -23.49
CA LEU A 552 13.03 -0.73 -22.62
C LEU A 552 13.12 -2.08 -23.35
N PRO A 553 14.33 -2.57 -23.72
CA PRO A 553 14.50 -3.80 -24.50
C PRO A 553 14.07 -5.07 -23.75
N ILE A 554 13.80 -4.97 -22.44
CA ILE A 554 13.41 -6.12 -21.60
C ILE A 554 11.88 -6.29 -21.55
N ILE A 555 11.09 -5.23 -21.82
CA ILE A 555 9.64 -5.24 -21.55
C ILE A 555 8.78 -4.65 -22.69
N ASN A 556 9.37 -4.08 -23.75
CA ASN A 556 8.60 -3.49 -24.87
C ASN A 556 7.57 -2.44 -24.38
N ILE A 557 7.90 -1.73 -23.30
CA ILE A 557 7.11 -0.62 -22.75
C ILE A 557 7.74 0.69 -23.25
N GLU A 558 6.88 1.56 -23.79
CA GLU A 558 7.23 2.91 -24.24
C GLU A 558 7.45 3.80 -23.02
N LEU A 559 8.64 4.41 -22.91
CA LEU A 559 8.94 5.43 -21.90
C LEU A 559 9.06 6.81 -22.55
N GLN A 560 8.58 7.83 -21.86
CA GLN A 560 8.78 9.22 -22.26
C GLN A 560 9.95 9.81 -21.46
N PRO A 561 11.00 10.36 -22.10
CA PRO A 561 12.09 11.00 -21.41
C PRO A 561 11.61 12.28 -20.71
N GLU A 562 11.99 12.45 -19.44
CA GLU A 562 11.76 13.69 -18.70
C GLU A 562 12.54 14.84 -19.37
N LYS A 563 11.84 15.93 -19.73
CA LYS A 563 12.49 17.18 -20.13
C LYS A 563 12.40 18.18 -18.99
N GLU A 564 13.57 18.58 -18.50
CA GLU A 564 13.74 19.74 -17.62
C GLU A 564 13.95 21.03 -18.40
#